data_AF-A0A950JMX9-F1
#
_entry.id   AF-A0A950JMX9-F1
#
_cell.length_a   1.000
_cell.length_b   1.000
_cell.length_c   1.000
_cell.angle_alpha   90.00
_cell.angle_beta   90.00
_cell.angle_gamma   90.00
#
_symmetry.space_group_name_H-M   'P 1'
#
loop_
_entity.id
_entity.type
_entity.pdbx_description
1 polymer ?
#
loop_
_entity_poly.entity_id
_entity_poly.type
_entity_poly.pdbx_seq_one_letter_code
_entity_poly.pdbx_strand_id
1 'polypeptide(L)' 'MPIADILGRNRRQPIAAARHEAVWRVRLATGWSLPRLGRFFKRDHTTVLHSLRKMEKRSARIPNCSPL' A
#
# COMPACT_ATOMS: atom_id res chain seq x y z
N MET A 1 -9.57 -5.01 11.66
CA MET A 1 -10.00 -4.00 10.65
C MET A 1 -10.54 -4.76 9.44
N PRO A 2 -11.75 -4.44 8.94
CA PRO A 2 -12.34 -5.15 7.82
C PRO A 2 -11.63 -4.83 6.49
N ILE A 3 -11.60 -5.79 5.57
CA ILE A 3 -10.97 -5.66 4.24
C ILE A 3 -11.59 -4.49 3.44
N ALA A 4 -12.90 -4.27 3.63
CA ALA A 4 -13.64 -3.17 3.03
C ALA A 4 -13.06 -1.79 3.38
N ASP A 5 -12.45 -1.61 4.56
CA ASP A 5 -11.85 -0.33 4.93
C ASP A 5 -10.52 -0.08 4.20
N ILE A 6 -9.75 -1.15 3.93
CA ILE A 6 -8.49 -1.06 3.19
C ILE A 6 -8.77 -0.67 1.74
N LEU A 7 -9.78 -1.28 1.11
CA LEU A 7 -10.18 -0.95 -0.26
C LEU A 7 -11.11 0.28 -0.34
N GLY A 8 -11.69 0.68 0.78
CA GLY A 8 -12.64 1.78 0.89
C GLY A 8 -11.99 3.15 0.89
N ARG A 9 -12.83 4.19 0.96
CA ARG A 9 -12.40 5.60 0.93
C ARG A 9 -11.91 6.15 2.27
N ASN A 10 -12.06 5.39 3.35
CA ASN A 10 -11.75 5.83 4.71
C ASN A 10 -10.27 6.26 4.85
N ARG A 11 -10.07 7.45 5.44
CA ARG A 11 -8.78 8.15 5.54
C ARG A 11 -8.24 8.19 6.97
N ARG A 12 -8.87 7.53 7.93
CA ARG A 12 -8.35 7.42 9.31
C ARG A 12 -6.91 6.89 9.26
N GLN A 13 -6.03 7.47 10.09
CA GLN A 13 -4.59 7.17 10.09
C GLN A 13 -4.24 5.67 10.14
N PRO A 14 -4.83 4.83 11.02
CA PRO A 14 -4.51 3.39 11.05
C PRO A 14 -4.90 2.67 9.75
N ILE A 15 -6.02 3.08 9.15
CA ILE A 15 -6.55 2.51 7.90
C ILE A 15 -5.66 2.89 6.71
N ALA A 16 -5.24 4.15 6.65
CA ALA A 16 -4.32 4.62 5.63
C ALA A 16 -2.95 3.92 5.75
N ALA A 17 -2.43 3.74 6.96
CA ALA A 17 -1.19 3.01 7.21
C ALA A 17 -1.25 1.55 6.72
N ALA A 18 -2.32 0.82 7.07
CA ALA A 18 -2.54 -0.54 6.60
C ALA A 18 -2.65 -0.62 5.07
N ARG A 19 -3.32 0.36 4.43
CA ARG A 19 -3.41 0.43 2.96
C ARG A 19 -2.06 0.64 2.30
N HIS A 20 -1.22 1.53 2.85
CA HIS A 20 0.11 1.75 2.31
C HIS A 20 0.94 0.46 2.34
N GLU A 21 0.85 -0.29 3.43
CA GLU A 21 1.53 -1.58 3.58
C GLU A 21 1.01 -2.64 2.61
N ALA A 22 -0.31 -2.76 2.46
CA ALA A 22 -0.92 -3.67 1.50
C ALA A 22 -0.48 -3.36 0.05
N VAL A 23 -0.46 -2.08 -0.33
CA VAL A 23 0.01 -1.65 -1.66
C VAL A 23 1.46 -2.07 -1.91
N TRP A 24 2.33 -1.88 -0.92
CA TRP A 24 3.75 -2.23 -1.02
C TRP A 24 3.96 -3.74 -1.13
N ARG A 25 3.29 -4.54 -0.28
CA ARG A 25 3.38 -6.01 -0.33
C ARG A 25 2.88 -6.57 -1.67
N VAL A 26 1.74 -6.07 -2.17
CA VAL A 26 1.23 -6.50 -3.49
C VAL A 26 2.19 -6.12 -4.61
N ARG A 27 2.81 -4.93 -4.58
CA ARG A 27 3.80 -4.52 -5.58
C ARG A 27 5.04 -5.41 -5.59
N LEU A 28 5.49 -5.86 -4.41
CA LEU A 28 6.62 -6.79 -4.28
C LEU A 28 6.26 -8.20 -4.78
N ALA A 29 5.12 -8.73 -4.37
CA ALA A 29 4.71 -10.08 -4.73
C ALA A 29 4.35 -10.23 -6.23
N THR A 30 3.77 -9.18 -6.85
CA THR A 30 3.17 -9.29 -8.19
C THR A 30 3.89 -8.51 -9.29
N GLY A 31 4.71 -7.52 -8.94
CA GLY A 31 5.36 -6.66 -9.94
C GLY A 31 4.42 -5.73 -10.73
N TRP A 32 3.16 -5.57 -10.33
CA TRP A 32 2.18 -4.79 -11.10
C TRP A 32 2.57 -3.31 -11.31
N SER A 33 2.12 -2.75 -12.45
CA SER A 33 2.29 -1.33 -12.74
C SER A 33 1.46 -0.44 -11.81
N LEU A 34 1.88 0.82 -11.63
CA LEU A 34 1.18 1.80 -10.78
C LEU A 34 -0.29 2.00 -11.17
N PRO A 35 -0.66 2.10 -12.47
CA PRO A 35 -2.06 2.21 -12.86
C PRO A 35 -2.89 0.97 -12.51
N ARG A 36 -2.29 -0.24 -12.64
CA ARG A 36 -2.98 -1.50 -12.29
C ARG A 36 -3.23 -1.62 -10.80
N LEU A 37 -2.24 -1.27 -9.98
CA LEU A 37 -2.41 -1.17 -8.52
C LEU A 37 -3.47 -0.13 -8.15
N GLY A 38 -3.47 1.03 -8.82
CA GLY A 38 -4.47 2.06 -8.61
C GLY A 38 -5.89 1.54 -8.83
N ARG A 39 -6.13 0.85 -9.95
CA ARG A 39 -7.43 0.21 -10.24
C ARG A 39 -7.81 -0.82 -9.17
N PHE A 40 -6.87 -1.68 -8.77
CA PHE A 40 -7.13 -2.70 -7.75
C PHE A 40 -7.52 -2.11 -6.38
N PHE A 41 -6.78 -1.09 -5.93
CA PHE A 41 -7.06 -0.40 -4.67
C PHE A 41 -8.13 0.71 -4.79
N LYS A 42 -8.74 0.89 -5.97
CA LYS A 42 -9.69 1.98 -6.28
C LYS A 42 -9.13 3.37 -5.93
N ARG A 43 -7.87 3.62 -6.30
CA ARG A 43 -7.12 4.86 -6.05
C ARG A 43 -6.39 5.35 -7.29
N ASP A 44 -6.12 6.65 -7.32
CA ASP A 44 -5.21 7.23 -8.31
C ASP A 44 -3.82 6.61 -8.21
N HIS A 45 -3.19 6.38 -9.36
CA HIS A 45 -1.84 5.81 -9.45
C HIS A 45 -0.81 6.68 -8.70
N THR A 46 -1.05 7.98 -8.57
CA THR A 46 -0.25 8.91 -7.77
C THR A 46 -0.36 8.64 -6.25
N THR A 47 -1.53 8.19 -5.78
CA THR A 47 -1.74 7.75 -4.39
C THR A 47 -0.97 6.45 -4.11
N VAL A 48 -0.94 5.54 -5.08
CA VAL A 48 -0.12 4.32 -5.03
C VAL A 48 1.36 4.68 -4.98
N LEU A 49 1.82 5.58 -5.84
CA LEU A 49 3.19 6.08 -5.82
C LEU A 49 3.58 6.69 -4.47
N HIS A 50 2.71 7.51 -3.88
CA HIS A 50 2.94 8.06 -2.54
C HIS A 50 3.03 6.96 -1.48
N SER A 51 2.17 5.95 -1.56
CA SER A 51 2.17 4.79 -0.64
C SER A 51 3.49 4.02 -0.69
N LEU A 52 4.00 3.75 -1.89
CA LEU A 52 5.27 3.04 -2.10
C LEU A 52 6.44 3.83 -1.52
N ARG A 53 6.56 5.13 -1.85
CA ARG A 53 7.62 6.00 -1.30
C ARG A 53 7.58 6.08 0.23
N LYS A 54 6.40 6.12 0.82
CA LYS A 54 6.23 6.15 2.27
C LYS A 54 6.64 4.83 2.93
N MET A 55 6.29 3.71 2.33
CA MET A 55 6.68 2.38 2.82
C MET A 55 8.16 2.11 2.64
N GLU A 56 8.78 2.56 1.56
CA GLU A 56 10.23 2.45 1.34
C GLU A 56 11.02 3.15 2.44
N LYS A 57 10.62 4.40 2.79
CA LYS A 57 11.19 5.13 3.94
C LYS A 57 10.96 4.42 5.27
N ARG A 58 9.83 3.73 5.44
CA ARG A 58 9.49 3.00 6.67
C ARG A 58 10.22 1.67 6.78
N SER A 59 10.37 0.94 5.68
CA SER A 59 11.03 -0.37 5.62
C SER A 59 12.52 -0.24 5.87
N ALA A 60 13.15 0.86 5.41
CA ALA A 60 14.55 1.17 5.78
C ALA A 60 14.77 1.27 7.30
N ARG A 61 13.70 1.51 8.07
CA ARG A 61 13.74 1.67 9.53
C ARG A 61 13.35 0.39 10.29
N ILE A 62 12.81 -0.63 9.63
CA ILE A 62 12.29 -1.85 10.27
C ILE A 62 12.93 -3.09 9.61
N PRO A 63 13.93 -3.74 10.26
CA PRO A 63 14.70 -4.82 9.66
C PRO A 63 14.00 -6.18 9.58
N ASN A 64 12.74 -6.33 10.03
CA ASN A 64 12.05 -7.63 10.09
C ASN A 64 10.87 -7.79 9.11
N CYS A 65 10.74 -6.92 8.10
CA CYS A 65 9.69 -7.07 7.09
C CYS A 65 10.15 -8.08 6.03
N SER A 66 10.14 -9.36 6.39
CA SER A 66 10.46 -10.46 5.48
C SER A 66 9.48 -10.42 4.30
N PRO A 67 9.95 -10.38 3.04
CA PRO A 67 9.10 -10.78 1.93
C PRO A 67 8.76 -12.25 2.18
N LEU A 68 7.46 -12.58 2.17
CA LEU A 68 7.02 -13.98 2.21
C LEU A 68 7.64 -14.76 1.06
#